data_AF-A0A554L5W0-F1
#
_entry.id   AF-A0A554L5W0-F1
#
_cell.length_a   1.000
_cell.length_b   1.000
_cell.length_c   1.000
_cell.angle_alpha   90.00
_cell.angle_beta   90.00
_cell.angle_gamma   90.00
#
_symmetry.space_group_name_H-M   'P 1'
#
loop_
_entity.id
_entity.type
_entity.pdbx_description
1 polymer ?
#
loop_
_entity_poly.entity_id
_entity_poly.type
_entity_poly.pdbx_seq_one_letter_code
_entity_poly.pdbx_strand_id
1 'polypeptide(L)'
;MYFNRKYKRVGALFQAVYKAVIVETDIQLLYLTKYLHRQALRKPRYFSAKKSASKGEALRSWKVVQPCSYPEYLGQRKTEWVKPDEVLYFFSRENPLLSYRAFIEEFEDLSMIQNITLE
;
A
#
# COMPACT_ATOMS: atom_id res chain seq x y z
N MET A 1 8.00 24.79 -11.74
CA MET A 1 6.97 25.32 -10.81
C MET A 1 5.61 25.51 -11.51
N TYR A 2 5.08 24.47 -12.18
CA TYR A 2 3.85 24.58 -12.98
C TYR A 2 2.58 24.39 -12.13
N PHE A 3 2.53 23.35 -11.30
CA PHE A 3 1.35 23.00 -10.50
C PHE A 3 0.90 24.14 -9.57
N ASN A 4 1.83 24.71 -8.79
CA ASN A 4 1.51 25.81 -7.86
C ASN A 4 0.97 27.05 -8.58
N ARG A 5 1.49 27.37 -9.77
CA ARG A 5 1.02 28.50 -10.59
C ARG A 5 -0.37 28.23 -11.16
N LYS A 6 -0.60 27.02 -11.70
CA LYS A 6 -1.90 26.61 -12.27
C LYS A 6 -3.02 26.64 -11.23
N TYR A 7 -2.75 26.17 -10.01
CA TYR A 7 -3.76 26.05 -8.94
C TYR A 7 -3.67 27.13 -7.86
N LYS A 8 -2.90 28.20 -8.09
CA LYS A 8 -2.72 29.33 -7.16
C LYS A 8 -2.36 28.90 -5.72
N ARG A 9 -1.49 27.90 -5.57
CA ARG A 9 -1.01 27.40 -4.26
C ARG A 9 0.30 28.09 -3.85
N VAL A 10 0.45 28.28 -2.53
CA VAL A 10 1.68 28.80 -1.90
C VAL A 10 2.38 27.68 -1.12
N GLY A 11 3.72 27.68 -1.11
CA GLY A 11 4.53 26.68 -0.42
C GLY A 11 5.02 25.52 -1.30
N ALA A 12 5.84 24.65 -0.72
CA ALA A 12 6.37 23.46 -1.40
C ALA A 12 5.25 22.42 -1.62
N LEU A 13 5.21 21.83 -2.82
CA LEU A 13 4.24 20.77 -3.14
C LEU A 13 4.60 19.44 -2.45
N PHE A 14 5.90 19.16 -2.35
CA PHE A 14 6.44 17.96 -1.74
C PHE A 14 7.14 18.32 -0.43
N GLN A 15 7.03 17.44 0.56
CA GLN A 15 7.64 17.65 1.88
C GLN A 15 9.16 17.53 1.83
N ALA A 16 9.72 16.67 0.97
CA ALA A 16 11.15 16.45 0.80
C ALA A 16 11.44 15.82 -0.58
N VAL A 17 12.72 15.51 -0.84
CA VAL A 17 13.16 14.73 -2.00
C VAL A 17 12.62 13.30 -1.89
N TYR A 18 12.20 12.73 -3.01
CA TYR A 18 11.76 11.34 -3.06
C TYR A 18 12.95 10.37 -2.91
N LYS A 19 12.69 9.18 -2.39
CA LYS A 19 13.67 8.09 -2.37
C LYS A 19 13.44 7.20 -3.58
N ALA A 20 14.52 6.77 -4.22
CA ALA A 20 14.51 5.84 -5.34
C ALA A 20 15.41 4.66 -5.02
N VAL A 21 14.95 3.46 -5.36
CA VAL A 21 15.71 2.22 -5.22
C VAL A 21 15.47 1.42 -6.49
N ILE A 22 16.54 0.90 -7.09
CA ILE A 22 16.45 0.01 -8.25
C ILE A 22 15.97 -1.35 -7.77
N VAL A 23 15.03 -1.92 -8.51
CA VAL A 23 14.58 -3.31 -8.30
C VAL A 23 15.40 -4.18 -9.25
N GLU A 24 16.28 -5.01 -8.69
CA GLU A 24 17.25 -5.80 -9.46
C GLU A 24 16.81 -7.25 -9.64
N THR A 25 15.92 -7.75 -8.77
CA THR A 25 15.50 -9.15 -8.77
C THR A 25 13.99 -9.31 -8.71
N ASP A 26 13.49 -10.40 -9.27
CA ASP A 26 12.06 -10.76 -9.22
C ASP A 26 11.59 -10.94 -7.77
N ILE A 27 12.41 -11.53 -6.91
CA ILE A 27 12.10 -11.69 -5.48
C ILE A 27 11.90 -10.31 -4.83
N GLN A 28 12.78 -9.35 -5.11
CA GLN A 28 12.63 -7.99 -4.60
C GLN A 28 11.33 -7.35 -5.09
N LEU A 29 10.97 -7.54 -6.37
CA LEU A 29 9.70 -7.06 -6.91
C LEU A 29 8.50 -7.65 -6.16
N LEU A 30 8.47 -8.97 -5.96
CA LEU A 30 7.37 -9.67 -5.27
C LEU A 30 7.19 -9.18 -3.82
N TYR A 31 8.28 -9.07 -3.07
CA TYR A 31 8.21 -8.62 -1.67
C TYR A 31 7.91 -7.12 -1.56
N LEU A 32 8.34 -6.31 -2.54
CA LEU A 32 7.97 -4.90 -2.61
C LEU A 32 6.47 -4.71 -2.82
N THR A 33 5.85 -5.46 -3.74
CA THR A 33 4.38 -5.40 -3.91
C THR A 33 3.65 -5.92 -2.68
N LYS A 34 4.16 -6.98 -2.03
CA LYS A 34 3.64 -7.47 -0.74
C LYS A 34 3.64 -6.38 0.31
N TYR A 35 4.77 -5.69 0.48
CA TYR A 35 4.91 -4.59 1.42
C TYR A 35 3.90 -3.47 1.15
N LEU A 36 3.82 -2.99 -0.10
CA LEU A 36 2.92 -1.89 -0.48
C LEU A 36 1.45 -2.23 -0.24
N HIS A 37 1.00 -3.43 -0.64
CA HIS A 37 -0.39 -3.85 -0.47
C HIS A 37 -0.72 -4.13 1.00
N ARG A 38 0.18 -4.76 1.77
CA ARG A 38 -0.03 -4.97 3.21
C ARG A 38 -0.13 -3.65 3.96
N GLN A 39 0.67 -2.64 3.61
CA GLN A 39 0.52 -1.31 4.20
C GLN A 39 -0.86 -0.69 3.97
N ALA A 40 -1.42 -0.85 2.77
CA ALA A 40 -2.75 -0.35 2.45
C ALA A 40 -3.87 -1.10 3.20
N LEU A 41 -3.67 -2.39 3.49
CA LEU A 41 -4.59 -3.24 4.24
C LEU A 41 -4.49 -3.05 5.77
N ARG A 42 -3.38 -2.52 6.29
CA ARG A 42 -3.22 -2.27 7.72
C ARG A 42 -4.25 -1.24 8.19
N LYS A 43 -5.06 -1.63 9.19
CA LYS A 43 -5.91 -0.69 9.91
C LYS A 43 -5.02 0.35 10.62
N PRO A 44 -5.35 1.65 10.56
CA PRO A 44 -4.56 2.68 11.20
C PRO A 44 -4.50 2.45 12.72
N ARG A 45 -3.28 2.38 13.26
CA ARG A 45 -2.98 2.14 14.71
C ARG A 45 -3.57 3.21 15.65
N TYR A 46 -3.96 4.37 15.13
CA TYR A 46 -4.51 5.49 15.92
C TYR A 46 -6.03 5.42 16.14
N PHE A 47 -6.70 4.36 15.69
CA PHE A 47 -8.12 4.17 16.00
C PHE A 47 -8.31 3.50 17.37
N SER A 48 -7.68 4.06 18.41
CA SER A 48 -8.06 3.78 19.78
C SER A 48 -9.16 4.78 20.15
N ALA A 49 -10.34 4.25 20.43
CA ALA A 49 -11.53 5.02 20.77
C ALA A 49 -11.27 5.95 21.96
N LYS A 50 -11.15 7.27 21.71
CA LYS A 50 -11.57 8.38 22.59
C LYS A 50 -10.98 9.72 22.13
N LYS A 51 -11.80 10.59 21.52
CA LYS A 51 -12.12 11.95 22.02
C LYS A 51 -12.90 12.72 20.95
N SER A 52 -14.04 13.24 21.40
CA SER A 52 -14.91 14.27 20.83
C SER A 52 -14.46 14.91 19.52
N ALA A 53 -15.22 14.62 18.46
CA ALA A 53 -15.03 15.22 17.16
C ALA A 53 -15.17 16.74 17.20
N SER A 54 -14.06 17.44 16.98
CA SER A 54 -14.10 18.84 16.57
C SER A 54 -14.62 18.92 15.13
N LYS A 55 -15.28 20.03 14.79
CA LYS A 55 -16.07 20.27 13.56
C LYS A 55 -15.31 20.10 12.21
N GLY A 56 -14.06 19.64 12.23
CA GLY A 56 -13.23 19.29 11.06
C GLY A 56 -13.00 17.79 10.83
N GLU A 57 -13.52 16.90 11.68
CA GLU A 57 -13.27 15.44 11.61
C GLU A 57 -14.29 14.64 10.77
N ALA A 58 -15.21 15.31 10.07
CA ALA A 58 -16.27 14.65 9.30
C ALA A 58 -15.80 13.88 8.04
N LEU A 59 -14.51 13.94 7.69
CA LEU A 59 -13.94 13.26 6.51
C LEU A 59 -13.15 11.98 6.82
N ARG A 60 -13.01 11.61 8.10
CA ARG A 60 -12.23 10.42 8.52
C ARG A 60 -13.13 9.28 8.99
N SER A 61 -14.29 9.11 8.37
CA SER A 61 -15.09 7.91 8.55
C SER A 61 -14.27 6.70 8.09
N TRP A 62 -13.65 6.01 9.05
CA TRP A 62 -13.50 4.55 9.30
C TRP A 62 -13.63 3.49 8.16
N LYS A 63 -14.08 3.82 6.95
CA LYS A 63 -14.35 2.91 5.84
C LYS A 63 -13.47 3.12 4.59
N VAL A 64 -12.60 4.13 4.58
CA VAL A 64 -11.74 4.38 3.42
C VAL A 64 -10.54 3.43 3.49
N VAL A 65 -10.65 2.30 2.79
CA VAL A 65 -9.49 1.49 2.39
C VAL A 65 -8.48 2.44 1.76
N GLN A 66 -7.22 2.40 2.22
CA GLN A 66 -6.17 3.22 1.60
C GLN A 66 -6.15 2.91 0.10
N PRO A 67 -6.16 3.94 -0.77
CA PRO A 67 -6.17 3.70 -2.21
C PRO A 67 -4.93 2.91 -2.58
N CYS A 68 -5.14 1.73 -3.15
CA CYS A 68 -4.06 0.85 -3.59
C CYS A 68 -4.50 0.04 -4.82
N SER A 69 -3.52 -0.55 -5.50
CA SER A 69 -3.73 -1.39 -6.66
C SER A 69 -4.07 -2.85 -6.32
N TYR A 70 -4.24 -3.19 -5.04
CA TYR A 70 -4.57 -4.56 -4.64
C TYR A 70 -5.83 -5.14 -5.30
N PRO A 71 -6.94 -4.37 -5.45
CA PRO A 71 -8.13 -4.86 -6.18
C PRO A 71 -7.86 -5.26 -7.63
N GLU A 72 -6.92 -4.59 -8.32
CA GLU A 72 -6.50 -4.98 -9.68
C GLU A 72 -5.79 -6.33 -9.68
N TYR A 73 -4.97 -6.61 -8.66
CA TYR A 73 -4.26 -7.88 -8.53
C TYR A 73 -5.23 -9.02 -8.18
N LEU A 74 -6.36 -8.72 -7.54
CA LEU A 74 -7.44 -9.66 -7.28
C LEU A 74 -8.43 -9.81 -8.45
N GLY A 75 -8.24 -9.06 -9.55
CA GLY A 75 -9.19 -9.05 -10.67
C GLY A 75 -10.54 -8.39 -10.36
N GLN A 76 -10.66 -7.68 -9.22
CA GLN A 76 -11.88 -6.99 -8.80
C GLN A 76 -12.08 -5.64 -9.50
N ARG A 77 -10.99 -5.05 -10.00
CA ARG A 77 -10.99 -3.78 -10.71
C ARG A 77 -10.06 -3.87 -11.91
N LYS A 78 -10.40 -3.18 -13.01
CA LYS A 78 -9.54 -3.04 -14.18
C LYS A 78 -9.18 -1.56 -14.35
N THR A 79 -7.89 -1.26 -14.31
CA THR A 79 -7.36 0.09 -14.43
C THR A 79 -6.30 0.09 -15.52
N GLU A 80 -6.47 0.88 -16.58
CA GLU A 80 -5.67 0.79 -17.82
C GLU A 80 -4.16 0.93 -17.60
N TRP A 81 -3.77 1.79 -16.67
CA TRP A 81 -2.38 2.10 -16.35
C TRP A 81 -1.76 1.20 -15.27
N VAL A 82 -2.54 0.27 -14.70
CA VAL A 82 -2.02 -0.73 -13.75
C VAL A 82 -1.81 -2.03 -14.50
N LYS A 83 -0.57 -2.54 -14.49
CA LYS A 83 -0.17 -3.78 -15.17
C LYS A 83 0.18 -4.86 -14.14
N PRO A 84 -0.81 -5.57 -13.57
CA PRO A 84 -0.56 -6.57 -12.54
C PRO A 84 0.05 -7.86 -13.13
N ASP A 85 -0.05 -8.07 -14.44
CA ASP A 85 0.31 -9.32 -15.11
C ASP A 85 1.77 -9.75 -14.89
N GLU A 86 2.71 -8.80 -14.85
CA GLU A 86 4.13 -9.08 -14.59
C GLU A 86 4.35 -9.75 -13.22
N VAL A 87 3.60 -9.31 -12.21
CA VAL A 87 3.68 -9.88 -10.85
C VAL A 87 2.81 -11.13 -10.75
N LEU A 88 1.61 -11.11 -11.32
CA LEU A 88 0.67 -12.24 -11.27
C LEU A 88 1.20 -13.46 -12.03
N TYR A 89 2.13 -13.30 -12.96
CA TYR A 89 2.81 -14.39 -13.65
C TYR A 89 3.51 -15.38 -12.71
N PHE A 90 4.00 -14.92 -11.55
CA PHE A 90 4.67 -15.76 -10.56
C PHE A 90 3.71 -16.61 -9.71
N PHE A 91 2.39 -16.40 -9.83
CA PHE A 91 1.39 -17.04 -8.97
C PHE A 91 0.53 -18.03 -9.74
N SER A 92 0.06 -19.06 -9.05
CA SER A 92 -0.83 -20.04 -9.66
C SER A 92 -2.20 -19.45 -9.93
N ARG A 93 -2.73 -19.69 -11.13
CA ARG A 93 -4.12 -19.36 -11.49
C ARG A 93 -5.12 -20.41 -10.99
N GLU A 94 -4.66 -21.63 -10.75
CA GLU A 94 -5.51 -22.77 -10.42
C GLU A 94 -5.44 -23.12 -8.94
N ASN A 95 -4.26 -23.01 -8.32
CA ASN A 95 -4.05 -23.37 -6.92
C ASN A 95 -4.26 -22.16 -6.00
N PRO A 96 -5.32 -22.13 -5.17
CA PRO A 96 -5.60 -21.00 -4.28
C PRO A 96 -4.50 -20.75 -3.23
N LEU A 97 -3.78 -21.78 -2.81
CA LEU A 97 -2.70 -21.67 -1.81
C LEU A 97 -1.45 -20.99 -2.37
N LEU A 98 -1.27 -21.02 -3.70
CA LEU A 98 -0.18 -20.37 -4.42
C LEU A 98 -0.66 -19.11 -5.15
N SER A 99 -1.78 -18.54 -4.71
CA SER A 99 -2.33 -17.31 -5.27
C SER A 99 -1.64 -16.08 -4.69
N TYR A 100 -1.73 -14.95 -5.41
CA TYR A 100 -1.25 -13.67 -4.91
C TYR A 100 -1.88 -13.29 -3.57
N ARG A 101 -3.19 -13.56 -3.42
CA ARG A 101 -3.91 -13.30 -2.18
C ARG A 101 -3.32 -14.08 -1.00
N ALA A 102 -3.05 -15.37 -1.20
CA ALA A 102 -2.44 -16.21 -0.16
C ALA A 102 -1.05 -15.68 0.23
N PHE A 103 -0.25 -15.24 -0.74
CA PHE A 103 1.05 -14.62 -0.49
C PHE A 103 0.98 -13.31 0.30
N ILE A 104 -0.04 -12.47 0.07
CA ILE A 104 -0.25 -11.24 0.84
C ILE A 104 -0.73 -11.51 2.27
N GLU A 105 -1.64 -12.47 2.43
CA GLU A 105 -2.26 -12.84 3.70
C GLU A 105 -1.35 -13.76 4.55
N GLU A 106 -0.27 -14.28 3.97
CA GLU A 106 0.73 -15.09 4.66
C GLU A 106 1.24 -14.38 5.93
N PHE A 107 1.19 -15.12 7.05
CA PHE A 107 1.69 -14.64 8.32
C PHE A 107 3.22 -14.76 8.33
N GLU A 108 3.90 -13.61 8.26
CA GLU A 108 5.33 -13.56 8.55
C GLU A 108 5.52 -13.63 10.06
N ASP A 109 6.14 -14.72 10.52
CA ASP A 109 6.62 -14.81 11.89
C ASP A 109 7.83 -13.88 12.06
N LEU A 110 7.56 -12.68 12.56
CA LEU A 110 8.57 -11.66 12.82
C LEU A 110 9.26 -11.85 14.18
N SER A 111 8.98 -12.94 14.91
CA SER A 111 9.59 -13.22 16.22
C SER A 111 11.13 -13.17 16.16
N MET A 112 11.72 -13.64 15.07
CA MET A 112 13.18 -13.67 14.89
C MET A 112 13.83 -12.29 14.72
N ILE A 113 13.08 -11.28 14.26
CA ILE A 113 13.62 -9.93 13.98
C ILE A 113 13.03 -8.84 14.87
N GLN A 114 12.20 -9.22 15.85
CA GLN A 114 11.49 -8.31 16.74
C GLN A 114 12.45 -7.36 17.50
N ASN A 115 13.66 -7.82 17.80
CA ASN A 115 14.69 -7.03 18.49
C ASN A 115 15.40 -5.99 17.61
N ILE A 116 15.19 -6.02 16.29
CA ILE A 116 15.86 -5.14 15.30
C ILE A 116 14.86 -4.16 14.68
N THR A 117 13.56 -4.43 14.79
CA THR A 117 12.50 -3.53 14.29
C THR A 117 12.36 -2.29 15.18
N LEU A 118 12.34 -1.11 14.57
CA LEU A 118 12.03 0.14 15.25
C LEU A 118 10.52 0.20 15.53
N GLU A 119 10.12 0.03 16.80
CA GLU A 119 8.75 0.32 17.28
C GLU A 119 8.54 1.79 17.64
#